data_AF-W2TYS8-F1
#
_entry.id   AF-W2TYS8-F1
#
_cell.length_a   1.000
_cell.length_b   1.000
_cell.length_c   1.000
_cell.angle_alpha   90.00
_cell.angle_beta   90.00
_cell.angle_gamma   90.00
#
_symmetry.space_group_name_H-M   'P 1'
#
loop_
_entity.id
_entity.type
_entity.pdbx_description
1 polymer ?
#
loop_
_entity_poly.entity_id
_entity_poly.type
_entity_poly.pdbx_seq_one_letter_code
_entity_poly.pdbx_strand_id
1 'polypeptide(L)'
;MAEYLIAKALHYPFSYRINEKGTSNLIGFRLISIGHRDHALDIEPVPLPEPTEPGLLRLCEILEEAKGNFWKLVDPSVSTVVRRESTYVIPRHQRKGIANYLLHLGLNFEELRRQGIHGITSEASSLANQKLLAKSGYTCISMPNYKLDMFDGNEGVKVFFKDLRK
;
A
#
# COMPACT_ATOMS: atom_id res chain seq x y z
N MET A 1 4.22 -6.23 13.79
CA MET A 1 3.90 -5.88 12.39
C MET A 1 3.04 -4.63 12.21
N ALA A 2 1.80 -4.56 12.71
CA ALA A 2 0.91 -3.41 12.45
C ALA A 2 1.49 -2.08 12.94
N GLU A 3 1.99 -2.04 14.18
CA GLU A 3 2.64 -0.86 14.76
C GLU A 3 3.86 -0.41 13.92
N TYR A 4 4.69 -1.36 13.52
CA TYR A 4 5.84 -1.10 12.64
C TYR A 4 5.42 -0.44 11.32
N LEU A 5 4.44 -1.00 10.61
CA LEU A 5 3.94 -0.43 9.35
C LEU A 5 3.33 0.96 9.53
N ILE A 6 2.60 1.17 10.63
CA ILE A 6 2.02 2.47 10.97
C ILE A 6 3.13 3.48 11.25
N ALA A 7 4.10 3.14 12.10
CA ALA A 7 5.22 4.01 12.44
C ALA A 7 6.04 4.37 11.19
N LYS A 8 6.33 3.39 10.32
CA LYS A 8 7.01 3.60 9.03
C LYS A 8 6.21 4.52 8.11
N ALA A 9 4.90 4.33 8.02
CA ALA A 9 4.04 5.20 7.20
C ALA A 9 3.86 6.62 7.76
N LEU A 10 3.87 6.78 9.08
CA LEU A 10 3.76 8.09 9.73
C LEU A 10 5.08 8.86 9.78
N HIS A 11 6.21 8.21 9.50
CA HIS A 11 7.49 8.88 9.30
C HIS A 11 7.49 9.80 8.07
N TYR A 12 6.68 9.48 7.06
CA TYR A 12 6.60 10.23 5.80
C TYR A 12 5.35 11.12 5.72
N PRO A 13 5.41 12.27 5.02
CA PRO A 13 4.32 13.24 4.96
C PRO A 13 3.20 12.88 3.96
N PHE A 14 2.96 11.59 3.72
CA PHE A 14 2.03 11.11 2.69
C PHE A 14 0.78 10.41 3.27
N SER A 15 0.76 10.17 4.57
CA SER A 15 -0.35 9.54 5.26
C SER A 15 -1.43 10.57 5.62
N TYR A 16 -2.70 10.21 5.39
CA TYR A 16 -3.83 11.11 5.64
C TYR A 16 -4.92 10.40 6.43
N ARG A 17 -5.56 11.14 7.34
CA ARG A 17 -6.86 10.80 7.89
C ARG A 17 -7.92 11.69 7.26
N ILE A 18 -9.16 11.20 7.20
CA ILE A 18 -10.30 11.98 6.71
C ILE A 18 -11.43 11.95 7.73
N ASN A 19 -12.06 13.11 7.90
CA ASN A 19 -13.15 13.30 8.83
C ASN A 19 -14.45 13.58 8.07
N GLU A 20 -15.58 13.22 8.66
CA GLU A 20 -16.89 13.61 8.15
C GLU A 20 -17.05 15.13 8.21
N LYS A 21 -17.50 15.72 7.09
CA LYS A 21 -17.61 17.17 6.93
C LYS A 21 -18.44 17.79 8.07
N GLY A 22 -17.90 18.82 8.69
CA GLY A 22 -18.57 19.52 9.80
C GLY A 22 -18.50 18.79 11.13
N THR A 23 -17.75 17.68 11.23
CA THR A 23 -17.55 16.94 12.47
C THR A 23 -16.08 16.58 12.67
N SER A 24 -15.73 16.16 13.88
CA SER A 24 -14.42 15.55 14.18
C SER A 24 -14.42 14.02 14.00
N ASN A 25 -15.48 13.42 13.44
CA ASN A 25 -15.59 11.98 13.31
C ASN A 25 -14.65 11.45 12.22
N LEU A 26 -13.73 10.56 12.58
CA LEU A 26 -12.86 9.86 11.63
C LEU A 26 -13.69 8.88 10.79
N ILE A 27 -13.60 9.00 9.46
CA ILE A 27 -14.32 8.11 8.52
C ILE A 27 -13.41 7.25 7.67
N GLY A 28 -12.10 7.48 7.72
CA GLY A 28 -11.13 6.69 6.99
C GLY A 28 -9.72 7.24 7.09
N PHE A 29 -8.78 6.48 6.57
CA PHE A 29 -7.38 6.85 6.51
C PHE A 29 -6.69 6.18 5.33
N ARG A 30 -5.50 6.68 5.02
CA ARG A 30 -4.53 6.09 4.13
C ARG A 30 -3.15 6.20 4.76
N LEU A 31 -2.45 5.06 4.79
CA LEU A 31 -1.06 4.97 5.23
C LEU A 31 -0.17 4.76 4.01
N ILE A 32 0.86 5.60 3.89
CA ILE A 32 1.84 5.56 2.82
C ILE A 32 3.23 5.64 3.41
N SER A 33 4.14 4.79 2.93
CA SER A 33 5.56 4.86 3.23
C SER A 33 6.37 5.03 1.93
N ILE A 34 7.69 5.17 2.06
CA ILE A 34 8.64 5.00 0.96
C ILE A 34 9.34 3.65 1.13
N GLY A 35 9.55 2.97 0.01
CA GLY A 35 10.37 1.76 -0.04
C GLY A 35 11.49 1.89 -1.07
N HIS A 36 12.66 1.39 -0.68
CA HIS A 36 13.84 1.35 -1.53
C HIS A 36 14.17 -0.07 -1.95
N ARG A 37 14.77 -0.21 -3.14
CA ARG A 37 15.36 -1.47 -3.61
C ARG A 37 16.57 -1.82 -2.76
N ASP A 38 17.39 -0.83 -2.43
CA ASP A 38 18.42 -0.95 -1.40
C ASP A 38 17.78 -0.74 -0.03
N HIS A 39 17.52 -1.84 0.66
CA HIS A 39 16.86 -1.84 1.96
C HIS A 39 17.69 -1.14 3.06
N ALA A 40 19.00 -0.90 2.85
CA ALA A 40 19.79 -0.12 3.81
C ALA A 40 19.38 1.36 3.86
N LEU A 41 18.63 1.84 2.86
CA LEU A 41 18.07 3.19 2.81
C LEU A 41 16.69 3.30 3.48
N ASP A 42 16.07 2.17 3.84
CA ASP A 42 14.78 2.18 4.52
C ASP A 42 14.92 2.63 5.98
N ILE A 43 13.87 3.31 6.45
CA ILE A 43 13.79 3.79 7.82
C ILE A 43 13.04 2.76 8.67
N GLU A 44 13.62 2.46 9.81
CA GLU A 44 13.11 1.52 10.82
C GLU A 44 12.78 2.31 12.09
N PRO A 45 11.62 3.00 12.15
CA PRO A 45 11.33 3.97 13.22
C PRO A 45 11.03 3.31 14.57
N VAL A 46 10.68 2.03 14.55
CA VAL A 46 10.46 1.18 15.72
C VAL A 46 10.94 -0.24 15.39
N PRO A 47 11.33 -1.05 16.39
CA PRO A 47 11.61 -2.46 16.16
C PRO A 47 10.37 -3.17 15.59
N LEU A 48 10.57 -4.09 14.64
CA LEU A 48 9.50 -4.97 14.18
C LEU A 48 9.28 -6.06 15.26
N PRO A 49 8.13 -6.09 15.96
CA PRO A 49 7.89 -7.14 16.93
C PRO A 49 7.66 -8.47 16.21
N GLU A 50 8.27 -9.52 16.75
CA GLU A 50 8.07 -10.89 16.28
C GLU A 50 6.60 -11.30 16.49
N PRO A 51 5.89 -11.70 15.42
CA PRO A 51 4.51 -12.14 15.55
C PRO A 51 4.48 -13.54 16.21
N THR A 52 3.68 -13.70 17.27
CA THR A 52 3.50 -14.98 17.98
C THR A 52 2.25 -15.74 17.51
N GLU A 53 1.25 -15.01 17.00
CA GLU A 53 -0.01 -15.58 16.54
C GLU A 53 0.15 -16.24 15.16
N PRO A 54 -0.21 -17.52 14.97
CA PRO A 54 -0.02 -18.24 13.70
C PRO A 54 -0.66 -17.53 12.49
N GLY A 55 -1.86 -16.95 12.68
CA GLY A 55 -2.52 -16.19 11.62
C GLY A 55 -1.76 -14.92 11.23
N LEU A 56 -1.17 -14.23 12.21
CA LEU A 56 -0.36 -13.04 11.96
C LEU A 56 0.97 -13.40 11.30
N LEU A 57 1.62 -14.48 11.73
CA LEU A 57 2.81 -15.04 11.09
C LEU A 57 2.55 -15.30 9.60
N ARG A 58 1.47 -16.01 9.29
CA ARG A 58 1.10 -16.31 7.90
C ARG A 58 0.84 -15.05 7.07
N LEU A 59 0.18 -14.05 7.66
CA LEU A 59 -0.04 -12.76 6.98
C LEU A 59 1.29 -12.02 6.72
N CYS A 60 2.23 -12.07 7.66
CA CYS A 60 3.55 -11.47 7.48
C CYS A 60 4.31 -12.14 6.34
N GLU A 61 4.36 -13.48 6.30
CA GLU A 61 4.98 -14.24 5.21
C GLU A 61 4.42 -13.85 3.83
N ILE A 62 3.09 -13.78 3.72
CA ILE A 62 2.40 -13.40 2.48
C ILE A 62 2.79 -11.98 2.04
N LEU A 63 2.84 -11.04 2.98
CA LEU A 63 3.19 -9.65 2.68
C LEU A 63 4.66 -9.49 2.32
N GLU A 64 5.56 -10.17 3.02
CA GLU A 64 7.00 -10.18 2.70
C GLU A 64 7.27 -10.80 1.34
N GLU A 65 6.61 -11.92 1.02
CA GLU A 65 6.70 -12.52 -0.31
C GLU A 65 6.20 -11.55 -1.40
N ALA A 66 5.06 -10.89 -1.18
CA ALA A 66 4.53 -9.92 -2.13
C ALA A 66 5.47 -8.71 -2.33
N LYS A 67 5.99 -8.14 -1.23
CA LYS A 67 6.94 -7.02 -1.26
C LYS A 67 8.27 -7.41 -1.92
N GLY A 68 8.75 -8.64 -1.71
CA GLY A 68 9.94 -9.17 -2.35
C GLY A 68 9.74 -9.44 -3.85
N ASN A 69 8.60 -10.04 -4.22
CA ASN A 69 8.26 -10.31 -5.62
C ASN A 69 8.12 -9.02 -6.43
N PHE A 70 7.63 -7.93 -5.81
CA PHE A 70 7.65 -6.61 -6.43
C PHE A 70 9.04 -6.26 -6.97
N TRP A 71 10.08 -6.32 -6.13
CA TRP A 71 11.44 -5.95 -6.50
C TRP A 71 12.06 -6.90 -7.54
N LYS A 72 11.69 -8.18 -7.51
CA LYS A 72 12.16 -9.17 -8.50
C LYS A 72 11.58 -8.92 -9.89
N LEU A 73 10.34 -8.42 -9.97
CA LEU A 73 9.58 -8.34 -11.22
C LEU A 73 9.57 -6.94 -11.84
N VAL A 74 9.67 -5.89 -11.01
CA VAL A 74 9.73 -4.53 -11.51
C VAL A 74 11.08 -4.27 -12.18
N ASP A 75 11.08 -3.39 -13.18
CA ASP A 75 12.28 -2.96 -13.91
C ASP A 75 13.46 -2.67 -12.96
N PRO A 76 14.67 -3.21 -13.21
CA PRO A 76 15.83 -3.03 -12.34
C PRO A 76 16.22 -1.57 -12.06
N SER A 77 15.88 -0.65 -12.98
CA SER A 77 16.11 0.79 -12.80
C SER A 77 15.12 1.47 -11.84
N VAL A 78 14.08 0.76 -11.38
CA VAL A 78 13.23 1.23 -10.27
C VAL A 78 13.96 1.01 -8.96
N SER A 79 14.40 2.09 -8.30
CA SER A 79 15.12 2.05 -7.03
C SER A 79 14.28 2.54 -5.85
N THR A 80 13.31 3.44 -6.08
CA THR A 80 12.54 4.08 -5.01
C THR A 80 11.07 4.19 -5.41
N VAL A 81 10.18 3.81 -4.49
CA VAL A 81 8.73 3.85 -4.73
C VAL A 81 7.96 4.36 -3.52
N VAL A 82 6.83 5.01 -3.79
CA VAL A 82 5.77 5.19 -2.79
C VAL A 82 5.10 3.83 -2.56
N ARG A 83 5.03 3.38 -1.31
CA ARG A 83 4.29 2.17 -0.92
C ARG A 83 2.96 2.54 -0.29
N ARG A 84 1.87 2.02 -0.86
CA ARG A 84 0.53 2.13 -0.26
C ARG A 84 0.32 1.00 0.74
N GLU A 85 0.65 1.26 2.00
CA GLU A 85 0.62 0.25 3.07
C GLU A 85 -0.80 -0.15 3.46
N SER A 86 -1.70 0.84 3.62
CA SER A 86 -3.08 0.55 4.00
C SER A 86 -4.03 1.66 3.60
N THR A 87 -5.29 1.31 3.35
CA THR A 87 -6.38 2.26 3.14
C THR A 87 -7.64 1.68 3.73
N TYR A 88 -8.34 2.49 4.52
CA TYR A 88 -9.55 2.08 5.20
C TYR A 88 -10.61 3.17 5.12
N VAL A 89 -11.86 2.74 4.95
CA VAL A 89 -13.04 3.59 5.01
C VAL A 89 -14.08 2.86 5.85
N ILE A 90 -14.64 3.56 6.85
CA ILE A 90 -15.65 2.98 7.75
C ILE A 90 -16.86 2.48 6.94
N PRO A 91 -17.45 1.31 7.25
CA PRO A 91 -18.50 0.69 6.43
C PRO A 91 -19.65 1.61 6.01
N ARG A 92 -20.15 2.45 6.93
CA ARG A 92 -21.26 3.39 6.66
C ARG A 92 -20.93 4.50 5.64
N HIS A 93 -19.64 4.69 5.32
CA HIS A 93 -19.14 5.67 4.34
C HIS A 93 -18.51 5.00 3.11
N GLN A 94 -18.50 3.67 3.02
CA GLN A 94 -18.04 2.95 1.84
C GLN A 94 -18.99 3.17 0.64
N ARG A 95 -18.49 2.86 -0.57
CA ARG A 95 -19.21 3.02 -1.86
C ARG A 95 -19.61 4.46 -2.21
N LYS A 96 -19.05 5.46 -1.51
CA LYS A 96 -19.25 6.91 -1.78
C LYS A 96 -18.07 7.57 -2.50
N GLY A 97 -17.22 6.78 -3.19
CA GLY A 97 -16.05 7.29 -3.92
C GLY A 97 -14.85 7.70 -3.04
N ILE A 98 -14.92 7.53 -1.72
CA ILE A 98 -13.88 7.97 -0.78
C ILE A 98 -12.52 7.28 -1.04
N ALA A 99 -12.50 5.98 -1.29
CA ALA A 99 -11.26 5.26 -1.59
C ALA A 99 -10.60 5.77 -2.88
N ASN A 100 -11.40 6.17 -3.88
CA ASN A 100 -10.91 6.77 -5.11
C ASN A 100 -10.30 8.14 -4.84
N TYR A 101 -10.96 8.97 -4.03
CA TYR A 101 -10.42 10.26 -3.59
C TYR A 101 -9.10 10.09 -2.82
N LEU A 102 -9.06 9.14 -1.87
CA LEU A 102 -7.85 8.85 -1.10
C LEU A 102 -6.72 8.30 -1.96
N LEU A 103 -6.96 7.70 -3.12
CA LEU A 103 -5.93 6.98 -3.88
C LEU A 103 -4.68 7.83 -4.14
N HIS A 104 -4.86 9.08 -4.59
CA HIS A 104 -3.79 10.02 -4.93
C HIS A 104 -3.84 11.34 -4.17
N LEU A 105 -4.70 11.46 -3.16
CA LEU A 105 -4.76 12.65 -2.30
C LEU A 105 -3.36 13.05 -1.83
N GLY A 106 -2.95 14.30 -2.03
CA GLY A 106 -1.63 14.79 -1.60
C GLY A 106 -0.41 14.22 -2.35
N LEU A 107 -0.60 13.39 -3.39
CA LEU A 107 0.50 12.89 -4.21
C LEU A 107 0.59 13.72 -5.49
N ASN A 108 1.58 14.62 -5.56
CA ASN A 108 1.91 15.34 -6.79
C ASN A 108 2.96 14.54 -7.58
N PHE A 109 2.57 13.96 -8.71
CA PHE A 109 3.44 13.06 -9.47
C PHE A 109 4.67 13.74 -10.07
N GLU A 110 4.58 15.02 -10.43
CA GLU A 110 5.75 15.78 -10.89
C GLU A 110 6.76 16.01 -9.76
N GLU A 111 6.27 16.32 -8.57
CA GLU A 111 7.13 16.49 -7.40
C GLU A 111 7.76 15.16 -6.97
N LEU A 112 6.98 14.08 -6.96
CA LEU A 112 7.51 12.74 -6.67
C LEU A 112 8.62 12.37 -7.67
N ARG A 113 8.44 12.62 -8.96
CA ARG A 113 9.49 12.43 -9.97
C ARG A 113 10.74 13.25 -9.66
N ARG A 114 10.60 14.54 -9.34
CA ARG A 114 11.73 15.42 -8.97
C ARG A 114 12.48 14.92 -7.73
N GLN A 115 11.78 14.29 -6.80
CA GLN A 115 12.36 13.66 -5.61
C GLN A 115 13.01 12.29 -5.88
N GLY A 116 13.04 11.83 -7.14
CA GLY A 116 13.63 10.54 -7.51
C GLY A 116 12.71 9.34 -7.22
N ILE A 117 11.40 9.57 -7.03
CA ILE A 117 10.44 8.48 -6.87
C ILE A 117 10.04 7.95 -8.25
N HIS A 118 10.31 6.66 -8.48
CA HIS A 118 10.12 6.02 -9.79
C HIS A 118 8.71 5.44 -9.97
N GLY A 119 7.95 5.27 -8.89
CA GLY A 119 6.60 4.76 -9.01
C GLY A 119 5.83 4.65 -7.70
N ILE A 120 4.64 4.09 -7.80
CA ILE A 120 3.75 3.79 -6.67
C ILE A 120 3.42 2.30 -6.70
N THR A 121 3.63 1.59 -5.61
CA THR A 121 3.28 0.18 -5.46
C THR A 121 2.21 -0.05 -4.40
N SER A 122 1.45 -1.13 -4.54
CA SER A 122 0.42 -1.54 -3.59
C SER A 122 0.21 -3.05 -3.60
N GLU A 123 0.38 -3.68 -2.44
CA GLU A 123 -0.08 -5.03 -2.18
C GLU A 123 -1.59 -5.00 -1.85
N ALA A 124 -2.43 -5.47 -2.76
CA ALA A 124 -3.88 -5.36 -2.67
C ALA A 124 -4.56 -6.69 -2.34
N SER A 125 -5.04 -6.81 -1.10
CA SER A 125 -5.74 -7.98 -0.55
C SER A 125 -7.26 -7.95 -0.68
N SER A 126 -7.87 -6.81 -1.04
CA SER A 126 -9.31 -6.70 -1.26
C SER A 126 -9.65 -6.56 -2.75
N LEU A 127 -10.72 -7.22 -3.18
CA LEU A 127 -11.19 -7.19 -4.57
C LEU A 127 -11.53 -5.75 -5.00
N ALA A 128 -12.09 -4.96 -4.10
CA ALA A 128 -12.41 -3.56 -4.35
C ALA A 128 -11.17 -2.72 -4.66
N ASN A 129 -10.08 -2.89 -3.90
CA ASN A 129 -8.83 -2.17 -4.15
C ASN A 129 -8.15 -2.65 -5.43
N GLN A 130 -8.16 -3.95 -5.72
CA GLN A 130 -7.61 -4.49 -6.97
C GLN A 130 -8.31 -3.87 -8.19
N LYS A 131 -9.65 -3.82 -8.16
CA LYS A 131 -10.45 -3.18 -9.23
C LYS A 131 -10.18 -1.68 -9.34
N LEU A 132 -10.06 -0.98 -8.21
CA LEU A 132 -9.74 0.46 -8.19
C LEU A 132 -8.37 0.74 -8.82
N LEU A 133 -7.35 -0.02 -8.44
CA LEU A 133 -5.97 0.15 -8.93
C LEU A 133 -5.89 -0.10 -10.44
N ALA A 134 -6.49 -1.19 -10.92
CA ALA A 134 -6.54 -1.51 -12.35
C ALA A 134 -7.21 -0.38 -13.16
N LYS A 135 -8.33 0.15 -12.66
CA LYS A 135 -9.02 1.29 -13.30
C LYS A 135 -8.22 2.60 -13.25
N SER A 136 -7.30 2.73 -12.31
CA SER A 136 -6.50 3.95 -12.09
C SER A 136 -5.13 3.91 -12.76
N GLY A 137 -4.95 3.00 -13.73
CA GLY A 137 -3.73 2.88 -14.53
C GLY A 137 -2.55 2.29 -13.77
N TYR A 138 -2.81 1.43 -12.78
CA TYR A 138 -1.79 0.55 -12.21
C TYR A 138 -1.76 -0.78 -12.97
N THR A 139 -0.56 -1.28 -13.22
CA THR A 139 -0.34 -2.60 -13.80
C THR A 139 -0.22 -3.63 -12.68
N CYS A 140 -0.95 -4.74 -12.79
CA CYS A 140 -0.74 -5.90 -11.92
C CYS A 140 0.54 -6.61 -12.36
N ILE A 141 1.57 -6.62 -11.51
CA ILE A 141 2.88 -7.22 -11.85
C ILE A 141 3.12 -8.56 -11.15
N SER A 142 2.40 -8.85 -10.06
CA SER A 142 2.49 -10.14 -9.37
C SER A 142 1.11 -10.62 -8.95
N MET A 143 0.87 -11.91 -9.16
CA MET A 143 -0.30 -12.66 -8.71
C MET A 143 0.13 -13.64 -7.61
N PRO A 144 -0.76 -14.02 -6.67
CA PRO A 144 -0.44 -15.05 -5.69
C PRO A 144 -0.30 -16.42 -6.38
N ASN A 145 0.65 -17.24 -5.93
CA ASN A 145 0.79 -18.66 -6.31
C ASN A 145 0.05 -19.60 -5.35
N TYR A 146 -0.69 -19.03 -4.40
CA TYR A 146 -1.51 -19.70 -3.41
C TYR A 146 -2.97 -19.26 -3.58
N LYS A 147 -3.89 -20.02 -2.99
CA LYS A 147 -5.29 -19.63 -2.86
C LYS A 147 -5.60 -19.25 -1.42
N LEU A 148 -6.06 -18.02 -1.22
CA LEU A 148 -6.55 -17.54 0.06
C LEU A 148 -7.95 -16.98 -0.14
N ASP A 149 -8.96 -17.71 0.35
CA ASP A 149 -10.36 -17.30 0.23
C ASP A 149 -10.65 -16.13 1.17
N MET A 150 -10.74 -14.93 0.59
CA MET A 150 -11.06 -13.71 1.31
C MET A 150 -12.59 -13.52 1.38
N PHE A 151 -13.05 -12.81 2.42
CA PHE A 151 -14.48 -12.56 2.65
C PHE A 151 -15.20 -11.86 1.47
N ASP A 152 -14.46 -11.16 0.60
CA ASP A 152 -14.97 -10.43 -0.55
C ASP A 152 -14.81 -11.19 -1.89
N GLY A 153 -14.48 -12.49 -1.82
CA GLY A 153 -14.31 -13.37 -2.97
C GLY A 153 -12.97 -13.19 -3.70
N ASN A 154 -12.04 -12.43 -3.12
CA ASN A 154 -10.66 -12.38 -3.62
C ASN A 154 -9.89 -13.66 -3.24
N GLU A 155 -8.95 -14.07 -4.09
CA GLU A 155 -8.20 -15.33 -3.93
C GLU A 155 -6.74 -15.13 -3.48
N GLY A 156 -6.35 -13.91 -3.09
CA GLY A 156 -5.04 -13.63 -2.51
C GLY A 156 -4.52 -12.22 -2.78
N VAL A 157 -3.26 -11.96 -2.42
CA VAL A 157 -2.67 -10.62 -2.53
C VAL A 157 -2.07 -10.43 -3.92
N LYS A 158 -2.50 -9.38 -4.62
CA LYS A 158 -1.92 -8.98 -5.91
C LYS A 158 -1.06 -7.75 -5.73
N VAL A 159 0.04 -7.67 -6.47
CA VAL A 159 0.95 -6.51 -6.44
C VAL A 159 0.68 -5.64 -7.66
N PHE A 160 0.36 -4.38 -7.40
CA PHE A 160 0.11 -3.38 -8.43
C PHE A 160 1.21 -2.33 -8.43
N PHE A 161 1.63 -1.91 -9.62
CA PHE A 161 2.64 -0.88 -9.81
C PHE A 161 2.15 0.18 -10.80
N LYS A 162 2.33 1.44 -10.44
CA LYS A 162 2.21 2.59 -11.33
C LYS A 162 3.58 3.19 -11.54
N ASP A 163 4.11 3.01 -12.74
CA ASP A 163 5.37 3.63 -13.15
C ASP A 163 5.14 5.13 -13.36
N LEU A 164 5.92 5.97 -12.67
CA LEU A 164 5.85 7.43 -12.79
C LEU A 164 6.89 7.99 -13.74
N ARG A 165 7.78 7.16 -14.30
CA ARG A 165 8.83 7.57 -15.24
C ARG A 165 8.32 7.66 -16.69
N LYS A 166 7.12 7.14 -16.94
CA LYS A 166 6.43 7.13 -18.24
C LYS A 166 5.40 8.25 -18.31
#